data_AF-A0A2N6NS92-F1
#
_entry.id   AF-A0A2N6NS92-F1
#
_cell.length_a   1.000
_cell.length_b   1.000
_cell.length_c   1.000
_cell.angle_alpha   90.00
_cell.angle_beta   90.00
_cell.angle_gamma   90.00
#
_symmetry.space_group_name_H-M   'P 1'
#
loop_
_entity.id
_entity.type
_entity.pdbx_description
1 polymer ?
#
loop_
_entity_poly.entity_id
_entity_poly.type
_entity_poly.pdbx_seq_one_letter_code
_entity_poly.pdbx_strand_id
1 'polypeptide(L)'
;MAQPFQCLCGTPTCRGTIDGAKKMTSAQLDGLWLAKHIRELRAEKASGSLPATPASSSDPTAYALQQAIDQAEKVVEAARSALLSYTSTATGSNKFLGNSADDVKGNGAGRRAGPTSRELSGEMGGDTAIRV
;
A
#
# COMPACT_ATOMS: atom_id res chain seq x y z
N MET A 1 -5.97 29.59 -2.96
CA MET A 1 -5.64 30.96 -3.38
C MET A 1 -4.69 30.85 -4.56
N ALA A 2 -5.02 31.47 -5.70
CA ALA A 2 -4.30 31.31 -6.96
C ALA A 2 -3.32 32.47 -7.26
N GLN A 3 -3.35 33.57 -6.50
CA GLN A 3 -2.52 34.75 -6.74
C GLN A 3 -1.73 35.15 -5.49
N PRO A 4 -0.44 35.50 -5.67
CA PRO A 4 0.40 35.98 -4.59
C PRO A 4 0.03 37.41 -4.19
N PHE A 5 0.19 37.76 -2.92
CA PHE A 5 -0.02 39.12 -2.43
C PHE A 5 1.20 39.63 -1.66
N GLN A 6 1.43 40.94 -1.68
CA GLN A 6 2.49 41.56 -0.89
C GLN A 6 1.99 41.89 0.51
N CYS A 7 2.74 41.46 1.51
CA CYS A 7 2.59 41.85 2.90
C CYS A 7 3.25 43.22 3.10
N LEU A 8 2.47 44.19 3.58
CA LEU A 8 2.90 45.56 3.84
C LEU A 8 2.90 45.89 5.34
N CYS A 9 3.05 44.88 6.21
CA CYS A 9 2.86 45.03 7.65
C CYS A 9 3.95 45.84 8.38
N GLY A 10 5.09 46.14 7.73
CA GLY A 10 6.12 47.04 8.25
C GLY A 10 6.91 46.53 9.46
N THR A 11 6.71 45.29 9.90
CA THR A 11 7.46 44.69 11.01
C THR A 11 8.87 44.26 10.57
N PRO A 12 9.86 44.18 11.48
CA PRO A 12 11.19 43.64 11.15
C PRO A 12 11.15 42.16 10.73
N THR A 13 10.04 41.47 11.00
CA THR A 13 9.75 40.09 10.62
C THR A 13 8.83 39.98 9.39
N CYS A 14 8.64 41.08 8.64
CA CYS A 14 7.78 41.10 7.46
C CYS A 14 8.26 40.11 6.41
N ARG A 15 7.32 39.38 5.80
CA ARG A 15 7.62 38.32 4.82
C ARG A 15 7.63 38.80 3.37
N GLY A 16 7.28 40.07 3.12
CA GLY A 16 7.14 40.57 1.75
C GLY A 16 6.06 39.79 1.00
N THR A 17 6.42 39.09 -0.07
CA THR A 17 5.44 38.40 -0.92
C THR A 17 5.01 37.04 -0.35
N ILE A 18 3.69 36.80 -0.31
CA ILE A 18 3.08 35.58 0.21
C ILE A 18 2.41 34.81 -0.94
N ASP A 19 3.07 33.75 -1.39
CA ASP A 19 2.63 32.88 -2.50
C ASP A 19 1.77 31.68 -2.03
N GLY A 20 1.35 31.69 -0.77
CA GLY A 20 0.49 30.67 -0.14
C GLY A 20 1.24 29.56 0.61
N ALA A 21 0.52 28.84 1.48
CA ALA A 21 1.09 27.86 2.42
C ALA A 21 1.78 26.65 1.77
N LYS A 22 1.55 26.41 0.47
CA LYS A 22 2.22 25.35 -0.30
C LYS A 22 3.69 25.68 -0.58
N LYS A 23 4.06 26.97 -0.65
CA LYS A 23 5.40 27.45 -1.04
C LYS A 23 6.22 27.99 0.14
N MET A 24 5.62 28.09 1.33
CA MET A 24 6.32 28.50 2.55
C MET A 24 6.94 27.30 3.27
N THR A 25 8.05 27.53 3.98
CA THR A 25 8.74 26.48 4.76
C THR A 25 7.91 26.07 5.99
N SER A 26 8.16 24.88 6.55
CA SER A 26 7.53 24.43 7.80
C SER A 26 7.77 25.42 8.94
N ALA A 27 9.03 25.81 9.16
CA ALA A 27 9.42 26.79 10.18
C ALA A 27 8.71 28.15 10.03
N GLN A 28 8.44 28.59 8.79
CA GLN A 28 7.65 29.79 8.54
C GLN A 28 6.18 29.62 8.93
N LEU A 29 5.64 28.42 8.85
CA LEU A 29 4.23 28.15 9.10
C LEU A 29 3.94 27.75 10.56
N ASP A 30 4.94 27.27 11.30
CA ASP A 30 4.81 26.81 12.68
C ASP A 30 4.48 27.93 13.69
N GLY A 31 4.72 29.19 13.32
CA GLY A 31 4.32 30.38 14.10
C GLY A 31 2.99 31.00 13.67
N LEU A 32 2.30 30.43 12.66
CA LEU A 32 1.00 30.92 12.19
C LEU A 32 -0.11 29.96 12.64
N TRP A 33 -1.26 30.51 13.02
CA TRP A 33 -2.43 29.69 13.30
C TRP A 33 -2.98 29.10 11.99
N LEU A 34 -2.60 27.86 11.72
CA LEU A 34 -3.11 27.08 10.59
C LEU A 34 -4.36 26.29 10.97
N ALA A 35 -5.37 26.36 10.09
CA ALA A 35 -6.54 25.51 10.18
C ALA A 35 -6.16 24.01 10.08
N LYS A 36 -6.94 23.15 10.76
CA LYS A 36 -6.68 21.70 10.85
C LYS A 36 -6.50 21.05 9.46
N HIS A 37 -7.39 21.34 8.51
CA HIS A 37 -7.34 20.80 7.16
C HIS A 37 -6.04 21.14 6.40
N ILE A 38 -5.43 22.31 6.64
CA ILE A 38 -4.17 22.69 6.00
C ILE A 38 -3.02 21.86 6.54
N ARG A 39 -3.05 21.53 7.84
CA ARG A 39 -2.06 20.66 8.47
C ARG A 39 -2.18 19.24 7.94
N GLU A 40 -3.39 18.71 7.81
CA GLU A 40 -3.67 17.39 7.24
C GLU A 40 -3.20 17.28 5.79
N LEU A 41 -3.57 18.23 4.93
CA LEU A 41 -3.11 18.28 3.52
C LEU A 41 -1.59 18.37 3.34
N ARG A 42 -0.85 18.78 4.37
CA ARG A 42 0.62 18.79 4.37
C ARG A 42 1.18 17.51 4.95
N ALA A 43 0.58 16.97 6.01
CA ALA A 43 0.92 15.66 6.55
C ALA A 43 0.76 14.59 5.48
N GLU A 44 -0.32 14.62 4.69
CA GLU A 44 -0.55 13.75 3.53
C GLU A 44 0.48 13.93 2.41
N LYS A 45 0.99 15.14 2.17
CA LYS A 45 2.08 15.35 1.20
C LYS A 45 3.42 14.84 1.72
N ALA A 46 3.66 14.96 3.02
CA ALA A 46 4.87 14.47 3.67
C ALA A 46 4.85 12.94 3.85
N SER A 47 3.67 12.34 4.04
CA SER A 47 3.49 10.89 4.15
C SER A 47 3.27 10.23 2.78
N GLY A 48 2.58 10.90 1.87
CA GLY A 48 2.41 10.53 0.47
C GLY A 48 3.67 10.74 -0.37
N SER A 49 4.73 11.30 0.21
CA SER A 49 6.09 11.18 -0.34
C SER A 49 6.74 9.88 0.14
N LEU A 50 6.25 8.75 -0.37
CA LEU A 50 7.13 7.60 -0.65
C LEU A 50 8.05 7.98 -1.84
N PRO A 51 9.28 7.46 -1.88
CA PRO A 51 10.49 8.25 -1.73
C PRO A 51 10.91 9.01 -3.01
N ALA A 52 11.12 10.32 -2.89
CA ALA A 52 11.95 11.14 -3.78
C ALA A 52 12.10 12.53 -3.12
N THR A 53 13.25 13.03 -2.68
CA THR A 53 14.63 12.81 -3.11
C THR A 53 15.60 13.20 -1.99
N PRO A 54 16.62 12.41 -1.62
CA PRO A 54 17.87 13.02 -1.22
C PRO A 54 18.45 13.72 -2.44
N ALA A 55 19.05 14.88 -2.24
CA ALA A 55 19.75 15.61 -3.28
C ALA A 55 21.00 14.83 -3.76
N SER A 56 20.81 13.84 -4.64
CA SER A 56 21.89 13.11 -5.31
C SER A 56 21.51 12.72 -6.74
N SER A 57 21.63 13.69 -7.65
CA SER A 57 22.16 13.57 -9.03
C SER A 57 21.73 12.40 -9.95
N SER A 58 20.57 11.78 -9.78
CA SER A 58 20.06 10.78 -10.74
C SER A 58 18.64 11.15 -11.17
N ASP A 59 18.41 11.10 -12.49
CA ASP A 59 17.14 11.49 -13.08
C ASP A 59 16.01 10.57 -12.57
N PRO A 60 14.94 11.14 -11.97
CA PRO A 60 13.88 10.35 -11.33
C PRO A 60 13.14 9.44 -12.33
N THR A 61 13.08 9.86 -13.61
CA THR A 61 12.52 9.06 -14.69
C THR A 61 13.40 7.85 -15.03
N ALA A 62 14.72 8.00 -15.05
CA ALA A 62 15.65 6.90 -15.30
C ALA A 62 15.56 5.84 -14.19
N TYR A 63 15.44 6.28 -12.94
CA TYR A 63 15.24 5.39 -11.80
C TYR A 63 13.92 4.61 -11.90
N ALA A 64 12.81 5.28 -12.25
CA ALA A 64 11.53 4.62 -12.42
C ALA A 64 11.54 3.57 -13.55
N LEU A 65 12.25 3.86 -14.65
CA LEU A 65 12.40 2.90 -15.76
C LEU A 65 13.25 1.69 -15.35
N GLN A 66 14.34 1.89 -14.59
CA GLN A 66 15.15 0.80 -14.04
C GLN A 66 14.31 -0.11 -13.13
N GLN A 67 13.52 0.48 -12.22
CA GLN A 67 12.63 -0.30 -11.37
C GLN A 67 11.60 -1.10 -12.17
N ALA A 68 11.06 -0.55 -13.26
CA ALA A 68 10.11 -1.26 -14.11
C ALA A 68 10.73 -2.51 -14.75
N ILE A 69 12.01 -2.44 -15.16
CA ILE A 69 12.76 -3.57 -15.69
C ILE A 69 12.96 -4.63 -14.59
N ASP A 70 13.41 -4.23 -13.39
CA ASP A 70 13.60 -5.16 -12.27
C ASP A 70 12.31 -5.90 -11.89
N GLN A 71 11.16 -5.24 -11.99
CA GLN A 71 9.86 -5.89 -11.74
C GLN A 71 9.49 -6.87 -12.86
N ALA A 72 9.77 -6.53 -14.12
CA ALA A 72 9.53 -7.43 -15.24
C ALA A 72 10.37 -8.72 -15.12
N GLU A 73 11.64 -8.61 -14.70
CA GLU A 73 12.51 -9.78 -14.49
C GLU A 73 11.95 -10.73 -13.43
N LYS A 74 11.50 -10.18 -12.29
CA LYS A 74 10.84 -10.97 -11.22
C LYS A 74 9.59 -11.69 -11.72
N VAL A 75 8.80 -11.04 -12.57
CA VAL A 75 7.61 -11.65 -13.18
C VAL A 75 7.99 -12.80 -14.12
N VAL A 76 9.06 -12.64 -14.90
CA VAL A 76 9.57 -13.72 -15.77
C VAL A 76 10.05 -14.90 -14.94
N GLU A 77 10.75 -14.66 -13.83
CA GLU A 77 11.19 -15.70 -12.90
C GLU A 77 10.01 -16.43 -12.25
N ALA A 78 8.98 -15.70 -11.82
CA ALA A 78 7.76 -16.28 -11.29
C ALA A 78 7.00 -17.12 -12.35
N ALA A 79 6.95 -16.66 -13.59
CA ALA A 79 6.34 -17.41 -14.69
C ALA A 79 7.11 -18.70 -14.98
N ARG A 80 8.45 -18.66 -14.96
CA ARG A 80 9.30 -19.86 -15.12
C ARG A 80 9.07 -20.87 -14.01
N SER A 81 9.04 -20.44 -12.75
CA SER A 81 8.81 -21.35 -11.62
C SER A 81 7.40 -21.97 -11.67
N ALA A 82 6.39 -21.23 -12.10
CA ALA A 82 5.05 -21.74 -12.34
C ALA A 82 4.99 -22.78 -13.48
N LEU A 83 5.77 -22.61 -14.55
CA LEU A 83 5.85 -23.61 -15.62
C LEU A 83 6.54 -24.89 -15.14
N LEU A 84 7.59 -24.77 -14.32
CA LEU A 84 8.27 -25.93 -13.74
C LEU A 84 7.34 -26.70 -12.80
N SER A 85 6.57 -26.00 -11.95
CA SER A 85 5.59 -26.68 -11.09
C SER A 85 4.49 -27.35 -11.90
N TYR A 86 3.95 -26.68 -12.92
CA TYR A 86 2.93 -27.26 -13.79
C TYR A 86 3.43 -28.49 -14.55
N THR A 87 4.60 -28.41 -15.19
CA THR A 87 5.17 -29.56 -15.91
C THR A 87 5.57 -30.69 -14.96
N SER A 88 6.10 -30.39 -13.77
CA SER A 88 6.32 -31.41 -12.74
C SER A 88 5.02 -32.12 -12.35
N THR A 89 3.89 -31.41 -12.23
CA THR A 89 2.58 -32.02 -11.97
C THR A 89 2.01 -32.79 -13.16
N ALA A 90 2.31 -32.36 -14.39
CA ALA A 90 1.78 -32.98 -15.61
C ALA A 90 2.54 -34.25 -16.03
N THR A 91 3.83 -34.36 -15.68
CA THR A 91 4.72 -35.45 -16.17
C THR A 91 5.00 -36.54 -15.13
N GLY A 92 4.66 -36.32 -13.85
CA GLY A 92 5.03 -37.21 -12.75
C GLY A 92 3.92 -37.44 -11.74
N SER A 93 3.26 -38.60 -11.90
CA SER A 93 2.83 -39.52 -10.85
C SER A 93 2.29 -38.92 -9.55
N ASN A 94 1.00 -39.19 -9.29
CA ASN A 94 0.36 -39.12 -7.97
C ASN A 94 1.31 -39.56 -6.84
N LYS A 95 2.04 -38.62 -6.25
CA LYS A 95 2.74 -38.81 -4.98
C LYS A 95 2.18 -37.80 -4.00
N PHE A 96 1.09 -38.24 -3.39
CA PHE A 96 0.54 -37.73 -2.15
C PHE A 96 1.66 -37.59 -1.11
N LEU A 97 2.20 -36.38 -0.96
CA LEU A 97 3.00 -35.96 0.19
C LEU A 97 2.60 -34.52 0.50
N GLY A 98 1.87 -34.38 1.60
CA GLY A 98 1.37 -33.11 2.07
C GLY A 98 2.46 -32.13 2.52
N ASN A 99 2.04 -30.87 2.49
CA ASN A 99 2.52 -29.72 3.25
C ASN A 99 3.97 -29.26 3.02
N SER A 100 4.11 -28.23 2.18
CA SER A 100 4.97 -27.09 2.50
C SER A 100 4.07 -25.90 2.82
N ALA A 101 4.00 -25.59 4.12
CA ALA A 101 3.44 -24.36 4.61
C ALA A 101 4.42 -23.23 4.29
N ASP A 102 4.18 -22.50 3.21
CA ASP A 102 4.68 -21.14 3.08
C ASP A 102 3.65 -20.21 3.69
N ASP A 103 4.01 -19.70 4.87
CA ASP A 103 3.26 -18.81 5.73
C ASP A 103 3.09 -17.44 5.05
N VAL A 104 2.17 -17.34 4.10
CA VAL A 104 1.52 -16.06 3.81
C VAL A 104 0.60 -15.79 4.98
N LYS A 105 1.11 -15.04 5.96
CA LYS A 105 0.35 -14.44 7.07
C LYS A 105 -0.68 -13.46 6.53
N GLY A 106 -1.74 -14.00 5.93
CA GLY A 106 -3.01 -13.31 5.74
C GLY A 106 -3.75 -13.34 7.06
N ASN A 107 -3.94 -12.18 7.67
CA ASN A 107 -4.91 -12.01 8.75
C ASN A 107 -6.31 -12.37 8.21
N GLY A 108 -6.73 -13.61 8.40
CA GLY A 108 -8.04 -14.12 8.03
C GLY A 108 -8.40 -15.28 8.93
N ALA A 109 -9.19 -14.99 9.95
CA ALA A 109 -9.87 -16.02 10.72
C ALA A 109 -10.73 -16.88 9.77
N GLY A 110 -10.62 -18.20 9.89
CA GLY A 110 -11.56 -19.15 9.28
C GLY A 110 -11.13 -19.71 7.92
N ARG A 111 -10.69 -20.97 7.93
CA ARG A 111 -10.46 -21.76 6.71
C ARG A 111 -11.79 -22.11 6.05
N ARG A 112 -11.78 -21.90 4.73
CA ARG A 112 -12.63 -22.42 3.64
C ARG A 112 -13.36 -23.75 3.93
N ALA A 113 -14.68 -23.69 3.98
CA ALA A 113 -15.55 -24.60 3.24
C ALA A 113 -16.70 -23.75 2.71
N GLY A 114 -17.00 -23.81 1.41
CA GLY A 114 -18.21 -23.19 0.88
C GLY A 114 -19.45 -23.76 1.58
N PRO A 115 -20.61 -23.10 1.50
CA PRO A 115 -21.82 -23.55 2.17
C PRO A 115 -22.13 -24.98 1.73
N THR A 116 -22.09 -25.92 2.67
CA THR A 116 -22.44 -27.32 2.39
C THR A 116 -23.94 -27.39 2.14
N SER A 117 -24.41 -28.39 1.37
CA SER A 117 -25.84 -28.54 1.03
C SER A 117 -26.78 -28.55 2.26
N ARG A 118 -26.23 -28.89 3.43
CA ARG A 118 -26.91 -28.85 4.74
C ARG A 118 -27.29 -27.43 5.18
N GLU A 119 -26.45 -26.43 4.92
CA GLU A 119 -26.72 -25.03 5.30
C GLU A 119 -27.59 -24.28 4.30
N LEU A 120 -27.63 -24.72 3.03
CA LEU A 120 -28.50 -24.13 2.01
C LEU A 120 -29.96 -24.59 2.11
N SER A 121 -30.22 -25.71 2.79
CA SER A 121 -31.54 -26.35 2.83
C SER A 121 -32.41 -25.96 4.04
N GLY A 122 -31.90 -25.11 4.94
CA GLY A 122 -32.69 -24.58 6.06
C GLY A 122 -33.17 -25.61 7.09
N GLU A 123 -32.45 -26.74 7.26
CA GLU A 123 -32.79 -27.74 8.27
C GLU A 123 -32.37 -27.29 9.68
N MET A 124 -33.27 -26.59 10.36
CA MET A 124 -33.25 -26.47 11.82
C MET A 124 -33.68 -27.83 12.41
N GLY A 125 -32.75 -28.75 12.66
CA GLY A 125 -33.11 -29.95 13.44
C GLY A 125 -32.12 -31.11 13.42
N GLY A 126 -31.66 -31.48 14.62
CA GLY A 126 -31.42 -32.88 14.97
C GLY A 126 -29.96 -33.27 15.12
N ASP A 127 -29.42 -33.10 16.33
CA ASP A 127 -28.39 -33.98 16.90
C ASP A 127 -28.65 -34.14 18.40
N THR A 128 -29.73 -34.85 18.73
CA THR A 128 -29.90 -35.47 20.05
C THR A 128 -28.97 -36.67 20.14
N ALA A 129 -27.76 -36.48 20.67
CA ALA A 129 -26.94 -37.60 21.12
C ALA A 129 -27.47 -38.08 22.49
N ILE A 130 -28.14 -39.23 22.47
CA ILE A 130 -28.46 -40.05 23.64
C ILE A 130 -27.13 -40.38 24.35
N ARG A 131 -26.99 -40.00 25.62
CA ARG A 131 -26.05 -40.67 26.53
C ARG A 131 -26.84 -41.71 27.33
N VAL A 132 -26.41 -42.96 27.18
CA VAL A 132 -26.69 -44.07 28.10
C VAL A 132 -25.95 -43.83 29.40
#